data_AF-A0A7C1UZ90-F1
#
_entry.id   AF-A0A7C1UZ90-F1
#
_cell.length_a   1.000
_cell.length_b   1.000
_cell.length_c   1.000
_cell.angle_alpha   90.00
_cell.angle_beta   90.00
_cell.angle_gamma   90.00
#
_symmetry.space_group_name_H-M   'P 1'
#
loop_
_entity.id
_entity.type
_entity.pdbx_description
1 polymer ?
#
loop_
_entity_poly.entity_id
_entity_poly.type
_entity_poly.pdbx_seq_one_letter_code
_entity_poly.pdbx_strand_id
1 'polypeptide(L)'
;MKKFRYQLDQRIPIVEVVVYGIQWAVMLFPGLLIITDIAAGVLNLNIVGKAHFFQYLLVISGTFTVLQTLWGHRYPIQEGPSTAVLLAYIGIVPYGIRAIQGGLIAGGLSILLIGLSRQTRKLNQYFTPNVTGVILLLIAFCLL
;
A
#
# COMPACT_ATOMS: atom_id res chain seq x y z
N MET A 1 18.77 -5.73 -23.22
CA MET A 1 18.07 -6.02 -21.94
C MET A 1 19.12 -6.07 -20.83
N LYS A 2 18.99 -5.27 -19.77
CA LYS A 2 19.92 -5.35 -18.62
C LYS A 2 19.74 -6.72 -17.96
N LYS A 3 20.84 -7.47 -17.77
CA LYS A 3 20.82 -8.79 -17.12
C LYS A 3 20.74 -8.57 -15.61
N PHE A 4 19.65 -9.00 -14.97
CA PHE A 4 19.53 -8.94 -13.51
C PHE A 4 20.56 -9.88 -12.86
N ARG A 5 21.09 -9.48 -11.69
CA ARG A 5 22.07 -10.30 -10.93
C ARG A 5 21.44 -11.59 -10.40
N TYR A 6 20.17 -11.52 -10.00
CA TYR A 6 19.39 -12.66 -9.51
C TYR A 6 18.02 -12.72 -10.19
N GLN A 7 17.52 -13.93 -10.42
CA GLN A 7 16.15 -14.17 -10.85
C GLN A 7 15.18 -14.20 -9.64
N LEU A 8 13.88 -14.08 -9.90
CA LEU A 8 12.83 -13.97 -8.87
C LEU A 8 12.87 -15.11 -7.85
N ASP A 9 12.90 -16.37 -8.31
CA ASP A 9 12.87 -17.56 -7.46
C ASP A 9 14.26 -18.13 -7.16
N GLN A 10 15.32 -17.39 -7.51
CA GLN A 10 16.69 -17.85 -7.31
C GLN A 10 17.07 -17.76 -5.83
N ARG A 11 17.55 -18.86 -5.25
CA ARG A 11 18.13 -18.85 -3.92
C ARG A 11 19.47 -18.13 -3.94
N ILE A 12 19.61 -17.11 -3.09
CA ILE A 12 20.84 -16.32 -2.94
C ILE A 12 21.47 -16.56 -1.55
N PRO A 13 22.76 -16.22 -1.34
CA PRO A 13 23.40 -16.35 -0.04
C PRO A 13 22.63 -15.62 1.06
N ILE A 14 22.51 -16.22 2.25
CA ILE A 14 21.72 -15.68 3.37
C ILE A 14 22.13 -14.25 3.74
N VAL A 15 23.42 -13.94 3.68
CA VAL A 15 23.94 -12.60 3.96
C VAL A 15 23.34 -11.57 2.98
N GLU A 16 23.26 -11.90 1.69
CA GLU A 16 22.65 -11.02 0.70
C GLU A 16 21.13 -10.92 0.89
N VAL A 17 20.44 -12.00 1.28
CA VAL A 17 19.01 -11.95 1.64
C VAL A 17 18.77 -10.95 2.77
N VAL A 18 19.56 -11.04 3.84
CA VAL A 18 19.41 -10.18 5.02
C VAL A 18 19.74 -8.73 4.69
N VAL A 19 20.86 -8.48 4.00
CA VAL A 19 21.28 -7.12 3.63
C VAL A 19 20.27 -6.48 2.69
N TYR A 20 19.83 -7.19 1.65
CA TYR A 20 18.81 -6.66 0.74
C TYR A 20 17.46 -6.50 1.41
N GLY A 21 17.07 -7.40 2.31
CA GLY A 21 15.84 -7.27 3.09
C GLY A 21 15.85 -6.02 3.98
N ILE A 22 16.96 -5.76 4.68
CA ILE A 22 17.13 -4.55 5.49
C ILE A 22 17.15 -3.31 4.61
N GLN A 23 17.90 -3.34 3.50
CA GLN A 23 17.93 -2.23 2.55
C GLN A 23 16.52 -1.90 2.06
N TRP A 24 15.75 -2.93 1.69
CA TRP A 24 14.37 -2.77 1.26
C TRP A 24 13.52 -2.17 2.36
N ALA A 25 13.57 -2.71 3.57
CA ALA A 25 12.84 -2.16 4.72
C ALA A 25 13.15 -0.67 4.93
N VAL A 26 14.43 -0.27 4.95
CA VAL A 26 14.84 1.13 5.12
C VAL A 26 14.28 2.03 4.02
N MET A 27 14.21 1.57 2.77
CA MET A 27 13.64 2.34 1.67
C MET A 27 12.13 2.56 1.81
N LEU A 28 11.40 1.66 2.46
CA LEU A 28 9.95 1.78 2.65
C LEU A 28 9.56 2.71 3.80
N PHE A 29 10.43 2.86 4.81
CA PHE A 29 10.13 3.60 6.03
C PHE A 29 9.65 5.04 5.79
N PRO A 30 10.31 5.85 4.94
CA PRO A 30 9.87 7.22 4.67
C PRO A 30 8.44 7.29 4.15
N GLY A 31 8.06 6.40 3.21
CA GLY A 31 6.71 6.38 2.65
C GLY A 31 5.64 6.04 3.71
N LEU A 32 5.93 5.05 4.56
CA LEU A 32 5.02 4.67 5.65
C LEU A 32 4.91 5.75 6.73
N LEU A 33 6.01 6.47 7.01
CA LEU A 33 6.04 7.59 7.95
C LEU A 33 5.20 8.76 7.45
N ILE A 34 5.31 9.14 6.18
CA ILE A 34 4.51 10.22 5.58
C ILE A 34 3.03 9.90 5.67
N ILE A 35 2.63 8.68 5.30
CA ILE A 35 1.23 8.24 5.35
C ILE A 35 0.71 8.26 6.79
N THR A 36 1.53 7.83 7.74
CA THR A 36 1.17 7.88 9.16
C THR A 36 1.03 9.30 9.66
N ASP A 37 1.91 10.21 9.27
CA ASP A 37 1.86 11.60 9.69
C ASP A 37 0.58 12.29 9.21
N ILE A 38 0.25 12.13 7.93
CA ILE A 38 -0.98 12.67 7.34
C ILE A 38 -2.21 12.07 8.05
N ALA A 39 -2.29 10.75 8.18
CA ALA A 39 -3.43 10.09 8.82
C ALA A 39 -3.60 10.49 10.29
N ALA A 40 -2.50 10.55 11.04
CA ALA A 40 -2.50 10.92 12.45
C ALA A 40 -2.88 12.39 12.66
N GLY A 41 -2.39 13.30 11.81
CA GLY A 41 -2.74 14.72 11.86
C GLY A 41 -4.22 14.94 11.63
N VAL A 42 -4.80 14.26 10.64
CA VAL A 42 -6.21 14.38 10.30
C VAL A 42 -7.13 13.79 11.39
N LEU A 43 -6.71 12.71 12.06
CA LEU A 43 -7.42 12.14 13.21
C LEU A 43 -7.15 12.88 14.54
N ASN A 44 -6.27 13.87 14.56
CA ASN A 44 -5.81 14.52 15.80
C ASN A 44 -5.26 13.51 16.83
N LEU A 45 -4.53 12.49 16.37
CA LEU A 45 -3.90 11.52 17.29
C LEU A 45 -2.78 12.20 18.09
N ASN A 46 -2.68 11.86 19.37
CA ASN A 46 -1.53 12.25 20.18
C ASN A 46 -0.27 11.46 19.75
N ILE A 47 0.89 11.83 20.31
CA ILE A 47 2.18 11.22 19.94
C ILE A 47 2.20 9.70 20.16
N VAL A 48 1.56 9.23 21.24
CA VAL A 48 1.46 7.81 21.56
C VAL A 48 0.58 7.08 20.54
N GLY A 49 -0.57 7.66 20.19
CA GLY A 49 -1.49 7.14 19.19
C GLY A 49 -0.86 7.08 17.79
N LYS A 50 -0.10 8.11 17.41
CA LYS A 50 0.66 8.12 16.15
C LYS A 50 1.72 7.01 16.11
N ALA A 51 2.46 6.81 17.21
CA ALA A 51 3.43 5.73 17.30
C ALA A 51 2.78 4.34 17.19
N HIS A 52 1.66 4.12 17.87
CA HIS A 52 0.89 2.89 17.74
C HIS A 52 0.36 2.67 16.32
N PHE A 53 -0.17 3.73 15.69
CA PHE A 53 -0.65 3.66 14.31
C PHE A 53 0.49 3.24 13.36
N PHE A 54 1.68 3.83 13.50
CA PHE A 54 2.84 3.48 12.71
C PHE A 54 3.26 2.01 12.91
N GLN A 55 3.25 1.53 14.15
CA GLN A 55 3.57 0.13 14.46
C GLN A 55 2.58 -0.84 13.83
N TYR A 56 1.27 -0.56 13.93
CA TYR A 56 0.25 -1.37 13.27
C TYR A 56 0.44 -1.37 11.75
N LEU A 57 0.76 -0.21 11.18
CA LEU A 57 1.00 -0.08 9.75
C LEU A 57 2.19 -0.94 9.30
N LEU A 58 3.30 -0.92 10.05
CA LEU A 58 4.47 -1.76 9.78
C LEU A 58 4.14 -3.26 9.85
N VAL A 59 3.44 -3.69 10.91
CA VAL A 59 3.07 -5.10 11.12
C VAL A 59 2.14 -5.59 10.01
N ILE A 60 1.09 -4.83 9.68
CA ILE A 60 0.12 -5.20 8.65
C ILE A 60 0.79 -5.18 7.27
N SER A 61 1.51 -4.11 6.90
CA SER A 61 2.19 -4.01 5.60
C SER A 61 3.22 -5.12 5.41
N GLY A 62 4.05 -5.38 6.41
CA GLY A 62 5.06 -6.45 6.36
C GLY A 62 4.41 -7.84 6.24
N THR A 63 3.36 -8.09 7.03
CA THR A 63 2.65 -9.39 7.02
C THR A 63 2.00 -9.64 5.66
N PHE A 64 1.26 -8.66 5.12
CA PHE A 64 0.65 -8.82 3.80
C PHE A 64 1.67 -8.91 2.68
N THR A 65 2.80 -8.20 2.78
CA THR A 65 3.91 -8.35 1.83
C THR A 65 4.40 -9.80 1.82
N VAL A 66 4.67 -10.39 2.99
CA VAL A 66 5.08 -11.80 3.09
C VAL A 66 4.00 -12.73 2.51
N LEU A 67 2.73 -12.54 2.89
CA LEU A 67 1.63 -13.38 2.42
C LEU A 67 1.47 -13.31 0.89
N GLN A 68 1.53 -12.11 0.31
CA GLN A 68 1.37 -11.90 -1.13
C GLN A 68 2.58 -12.35 -1.94
N THR A 69 3.80 -12.18 -1.39
CA THR A 69 5.03 -12.69 -2.01
C THR A 69 5.09 -14.22 -1.99
N LEU A 70 4.57 -14.90 -0.97
CA LEU A 70 4.63 -16.37 -0.89
C LEU A 70 3.45 -17.07 -1.57
N TRP A 71 2.22 -16.60 -1.31
CA TRP A 71 0.99 -17.29 -1.74
C TRP A 71 0.11 -16.49 -2.69
N GLY A 72 0.26 -15.17 -2.71
CA GLY A 72 -0.54 -14.29 -3.54
C GLY A 72 0.03 -14.11 -4.94
N HIS A 73 0.33 -12.86 -5.31
CA HIS A 73 0.85 -12.53 -6.64
C HIS A 73 2.32 -12.94 -6.86
N ARG A 74 3.05 -13.39 -5.83
CA ARG A 74 4.43 -13.94 -5.89
C ARG A 74 5.54 -12.96 -6.32
N TYR A 75 5.32 -11.66 -6.11
CA TYR A 75 6.35 -10.65 -6.35
C TYR A 75 6.84 -10.06 -5.02
N PRO A 76 8.12 -9.69 -4.88
CA PRO A 76 8.65 -9.02 -3.69
C PRO A 76 8.37 -7.52 -3.80
N ILE A 77 7.09 -7.14 -3.76
CA ILE A 77 6.65 -5.73 -3.76
C ILE A 77 5.99 -5.42 -2.41
N GLN A 78 6.05 -4.15 -2.02
CA GLN A 78 5.44 -3.71 -0.78
C GLN A 78 3.93 -3.73 -0.91
N GLU A 79 3.29 -4.47 -0.03
CA GLU A 79 1.86 -4.30 0.25
C GLU A 79 1.69 -3.18 1.25
N GLY A 80 1.50 -1.97 0.74
CA GLY A 80 1.46 -0.75 1.52
C GLY A 80 0.06 -0.14 1.62
N PRO A 81 -0.17 0.77 2.58
CA PRO A 81 -1.34 1.64 2.55
C PRO A 81 -1.41 2.41 1.21
N SER A 82 -2.59 2.49 0.63
CA SER A 82 -2.81 3.24 -0.61
C SER A 82 -2.92 4.74 -0.33
N THR A 83 -2.10 5.53 -1.02
CA THR A 83 -2.18 7.01 -1.00
C THR A 83 -3.50 7.51 -1.60
N ALA A 84 -4.07 6.82 -2.59
CA ALA A 84 -5.39 7.13 -3.12
C ALA A 84 -6.49 6.93 -2.05
N VAL A 85 -6.37 5.88 -1.24
CA VAL A 85 -7.29 5.63 -0.13
C VAL A 85 -7.11 6.66 0.98
N LEU A 86 -5.88 7.12 1.23
CA LEU A 86 -5.60 8.22 2.16
C LEU A 86 -6.27 9.55 1.72
N LEU A 87 -6.36 9.82 0.42
CA LEU A 87 -7.12 10.96 -0.06
C LEU A 87 -8.61 10.84 0.27
N ALA A 88 -9.21 9.67 0.03
CA ALA A 88 -10.60 9.40 0.40
C ALA A 88 -10.81 9.53 1.92
N TYR A 89 -9.86 9.02 2.70
CA TYR A 89 -9.82 9.09 4.16
C TYR A 89 -9.97 10.53 4.66
N ILE A 90 -9.18 11.47 4.12
CA ILE A 90 -9.23 12.89 4.49
C ILE A 90 -10.65 13.47 4.29
N GLY A 91 -11.31 13.13 3.18
CA GLY A 91 -12.64 13.64 2.86
C GLY A 91 -13.76 13.13 3.77
N ILE A 92 -13.59 11.97 4.41
CA ILE A 92 -14.64 11.32 5.23
C ILE A 92 -14.42 11.46 6.73
N VAL A 93 -13.33 12.09 7.16
CA VAL A 93 -13.00 12.31 8.58
C VAL A 93 -14.10 13.01 9.39
N PRO A 94 -14.84 14.00 8.87
CA PRO A 94 -15.94 14.61 9.62
C PRO A 94 -17.04 13.64 10.07
N TYR A 95 -17.17 12.49 9.39
CA TYR A 95 -18.14 11.45 9.72
C TYR A 95 -17.64 10.45 10.78
N GLY A 96 -16.41 10.63 11.27
CA GLY A 96 -15.81 9.87 12.35
C GLY A 96 -15.23 8.52 11.95
N ILE A 97 -14.37 7.96 12.82
CA ILE A 97 -13.55 6.77 12.53
C ILE A 97 -14.36 5.52 12.13
N ARG A 98 -15.58 5.37 12.66
CA ARG A 98 -16.45 4.23 12.32
C ARG A 98 -16.91 4.27 10.86
N ALA A 99 -17.22 5.46 10.34
CA ALA A 99 -17.58 5.64 8.93
C ALA A 99 -16.39 5.31 8.03
N ILE A 100 -15.19 5.73 8.43
CA ILE A 100 -13.94 5.39 7.73
C ILE A 100 -13.74 3.87 7.66
N GLN A 101 -13.76 3.20 8.81
CA GLN A 101 -13.56 1.76 8.88
C GLN A 101 -14.62 0.99 8.09
N GLY A 102 -15.90 1.39 8.21
CA GLY A 102 -16.99 0.81 7.43
C GLY A 102 -16.79 0.99 5.92
N GLY A 103 -16.41 2.20 5.49
CA GLY A 103 -16.10 2.49 4.08
C GLY A 103 -14.92 1.69 3.54
N LEU A 104 -13.85 1.53 4.33
CA LEU A 104 -12.69 0.71 3.97
C LEU A 104 -13.06 -0.77 3.83
N ILE A 105 -13.85 -1.31 4.76
CA ILE A 105 -14.31 -2.71 4.70
C ILE A 105 -15.22 -2.91 3.47
N ALA A 106 -16.20 -2.03 3.28
CA ALA A 106 -17.12 -2.11 2.13
C ALA A 106 -16.38 -1.96 0.79
N GLY A 107 -15.45 -1.01 0.70
CA GLY A 107 -14.61 -0.81 -0.49
C GLY A 107 -13.71 -2.02 -0.77
N GLY A 108 -13.04 -2.55 0.26
CA GLY A 108 -12.20 -3.73 0.16
C GLY A 108 -12.98 -4.97 -0.29
N LEU A 109 -14.16 -5.21 0.29
CA LEU A 109 -15.07 -6.28 -0.15
C LEU A 109 -15.53 -6.08 -1.59
N SER A 110 -15.85 -4.85 -1.99
CA SER A 110 -16.26 -4.54 -3.36
C SER A 110 -15.15 -4.87 -4.36
N ILE A 111 -13.90 -4.47 -4.07
CA ILE A 111 -12.74 -4.79 -4.90
C ILE A 111 -12.50 -6.30 -4.95
N LEU A 112 -12.63 -6.99 -3.82
CA LEU A 112 -12.49 -8.44 -3.73
C LEU A 112 -13.53 -9.16 -4.62
N LEU A 113 -14.79 -8.74 -4.56
CA LEU A 113 -15.86 -9.30 -5.39
C LEU A 113 -15.61 -9.07 -6.89
N ILE A 114 -15.16 -7.88 -7.28
CA ILE A 114 -14.78 -7.56 -8.67
C ILE A 114 -13.58 -8.40 -9.12
N GLY A 115 -12.60 -8.61 -8.23
CA GLY A 115 -11.45 -9.47 -8.49
C GLY A 115 -11.86 -10.93 -8.74
N LEU A 116 -12.78 -11.46 -7.92
CA LEU A 116 -13.31 -12.81 -8.05
C LEU A 116 -14.22 -12.98 -9.28
N SER A 117 -14.93 -11.93 -9.70
CA SER A 117 -15.85 -11.99 -10.85
C SER A 117 -15.16 -12.11 -12.21
N ARG A 118 -13.81 -12.09 -12.27
CA ARG A 118 -12.98 -12.12 -13.49
C ARG A 118 -13.30 -10.99 -14.50
N GLN A 119 -14.06 -9.98 -14.10
CA GLN A 119 -14.44 -8.84 -14.94
C GLN A 119 -13.33 -7.79 -15.04
N THR A 120 -12.23 -7.98 -14.31
CA THR A 120 -11.04 -7.12 -14.31
C THR A 120 -10.50 -6.86 -15.72
N ARG A 121 -10.59 -7.83 -16.63
CA ARG A 121 -10.17 -7.65 -18.04
C ARG A 121 -10.99 -6.58 -18.77
N LYS A 122 -12.30 -6.49 -18.52
CA LYS A 122 -13.15 -5.43 -19.10
C LYS A 122 -12.85 -4.09 -18.44
N LEU A 123 -12.57 -4.08 -17.14
CA LEU A 123 -12.25 -2.85 -16.43
C LEU A 123 -10.91 -2.26 -16.91
N ASN A 124 -9.91 -3.11 -17.16
CA ASN A 124 -8.57 -2.71 -17.58
C ASN A 124 -8.54 -1.93 -18.91
N GLN A 125 -9.56 -2.08 -19.77
CA GLN A 125 -9.63 -1.34 -21.04
C GLN A 125 -9.78 0.18 -20.86
N TYR A 126 -10.31 0.62 -19.71
CA TYR A 126 -10.47 2.04 -19.39
C TYR A 126 -9.19 2.67 -18.81
N PHE A 127 -8.31 1.86 -18.22
CA PHE A 127 -7.06 2.29 -17.60
C PHE A 127 -5.93 2.37 -18.63
N THR A 128 -6.12 3.22 -19.65
CA THR A 128 -5.05 3.52 -20.61
C THR A 128 -3.84 4.14 -19.91
N PRO A 129 -2.63 4.09 -20.50
CA PRO A 129 -1.44 4.69 -19.90
C PRO A 129 -1.62 6.18 -19.56
N ASN A 130 -2.33 6.94 -20.40
CA ASN A 130 -2.62 8.35 -20.17
C ASN A 130 -3.56 8.54 -18.97
N VAL A 131 -4.64 7.76 -18.88
CA VAL A 131 -5.59 7.82 -17.76
C VAL A 131 -4.89 7.48 -16.44
N THR A 132 -4.12 6.39 -16.44
CA THR A 132 -3.38 5.96 -15.25
C THR A 132 -2.34 7.01 -14.84
N GLY A 133 -1.58 7.56 -15.79
CA GLY A 133 -0.61 8.61 -15.53
C GLY A 133 -1.23 9.87 -14.92
N VAL A 134 -2.35 10.33 -15.47
CA VAL A 134 -3.08 11.50 -14.93
C VAL A 134 -3.64 11.23 -13.53
N ILE A 135 -4.23 10.06 -13.28
CA ILE A 135 -4.74 9.70 -11.95
C ILE A 135 -3.60 9.67 -10.93
N LEU A 136 -2.47 9.04 -11.25
CA LEU A 136 -1.30 8.99 -10.36
C LEU A 136 -0.73 10.39 -10.08
N LEU A 137 -0.69 11.25 -11.10
CA LEU A 137 -0.25 12.64 -10.98
C LEU A 137 -1.19 13.45 -10.08
N LEU A 138 -2.50 13.33 -10.25
CA LEU A 138 -3.49 14.00 -9.41
C LEU A 138 -3.44 13.54 -7.96
N ILE A 139 -3.28 12.23 -7.71
CA ILE A 139 -3.11 11.71 -6.35
C ILE A 139 -1.87 12.33 -5.69
N ALA A 140 -0.75 12.42 -6.41
CA ALA A 140 0.46 13.04 -5.90
C ALA A 140 0.26 14.53 -5.59
N PHE A 141 -0.34 15.30 -6.51
CA PHE A 141 -0.61 16.73 -6.30
C PHE A 141 -1.59 17.00 -5.16
N CYS A 142 -2.60 16.16 -4.96
CA CYS A 142 -3.56 16.34 -3.86
C CYS A 142 -2.97 16.05 -2.48
N LEU A 143 -1.85 15.33 -2.40
CA LEU A 143 -1.19 14.96 -1.14
C LEU A 143 0.05 15.81 -0.83
N LEU A 144 0.44 16.70 -1.75
CA LEU A 144 1.51 17.68 -1.58
C LEU A 144 0.95 18.94 -0.92
#